data_AF-A0A239BZF5-F1
#
_entry.id   AF-A0A239BZF5-F1
#
_cell.length_a   1.000
_cell.length_b   1.000
_cell.length_c   1.000
_cell.angle_alpha   90.00
_cell.angle_beta   90.00
_cell.angle_gamma   90.00
#
_symmetry.space_group_name_H-M   'P 1'
#
loop_
_entity.id
_entity.type
_entity.pdbx_description
1 polymer ?
#
loop_
_entity_poly.entity_id
_entity_poly.type
_entity_poly.pdbx_seq_one_letter_code
_entity_poly.pdbx_strand_id
1 'polypeptide(L)'
;MESAVLAAANQRIREPENEVKILRKAAAAVEEVVPPKRRFELVTELAGEGVPVRQSCLALGVLRSGYSNARSRPPSARAIRHAWLADLIGTVHQASRRTYGSPRVHAELVQAHQITVGRNTVAMLMRRRGLSGLPLRR
;
A
#
# COMPACT_ATOMS: atom_id res chain seq x y z
N MET A 1 -12.05 10.89 55.04
CA MET A 1 -10.84 10.92 54.18
C MET A 1 -10.93 9.87 53.06
N GLU A 2 -11.42 8.65 53.33
CA GLU A 2 -11.61 7.60 52.31
C GLU A 2 -12.55 7.98 51.14
N SER A 3 -13.61 8.76 51.37
CA SER A 3 -14.56 9.14 50.30
C SER A 3 -13.95 10.09 49.25
N ALA A 4 -13.03 10.98 49.65
CA ALA A 4 -12.37 11.92 48.73
C ALA A 4 -11.31 11.23 47.87
N VAL A 5 -10.59 10.26 48.44
CA VAL A 5 -9.62 9.42 47.72
C VAL A 5 -10.34 8.53 46.69
N LEU A 6 -11.49 7.96 47.07
CA LEU A 6 -12.32 7.16 46.17
C LEU A 6 -12.91 7.99 45.01
N ALA A 7 -13.35 9.22 45.30
CA ALA A 7 -13.84 10.15 44.27
C ALA A 7 -12.74 10.56 43.28
N ALA A 8 -11.53 10.85 43.75
CA ALA A 8 -10.39 11.17 42.90
C ALA A 8 -9.94 9.97 42.06
N ALA A 9 -9.95 8.76 42.62
CA ALA A 9 -9.66 7.53 41.88
C ALA A 9 -10.69 7.26 40.78
N ASN A 10 -11.99 7.40 41.08
CA ASN A 10 -13.06 7.25 40.10
C ASN A 10 -12.97 8.30 38.98
N GLN A 11 -12.62 9.54 39.31
CA GLN A 11 -12.44 10.59 38.32
C GLN A 11 -11.28 10.27 37.36
N ARG A 12 -10.19 9.72 37.89
CA ARG A 12 -9.00 9.32 37.12
C ARG A 12 -9.20 8.10 36.24
N ILE A 13 -10.19 7.25 36.55
CA ILE A 13 -10.66 6.16 35.67
C ILE A 13 -11.56 6.72 34.56
N ARG A 14 -12.36 7.74 34.88
CA ARG A 14 -13.37 8.30 33.96
C ARG A 14 -12.77 9.00 32.73
N GLU A 15 -11.66 9.69 32.93
CA GLU A 15 -10.92 10.38 31.86
C GLU A 15 -10.47 9.42 30.74
N PRO A 16 -9.68 8.36 31.02
CA PRO A 16 -9.26 7.42 29.99
C PRO A 16 -10.44 6.61 29.42
N GLU A 17 -11.50 6.35 30.19
CA GLU A 17 -12.71 5.74 29.65
C GLU A 17 -13.37 6.61 28.57
N ASN A 18 -13.42 7.91 28.78
CA ASN A 18 -13.97 8.84 27.80
C ASN A 18 -13.06 8.94 26.56
N GLU A 19 -11.75 8.97 26.74
CA GLU A 19 -10.80 8.91 25.62
C GLU A 19 -10.98 7.63 24.79
N VAL A 20 -11.10 6.47 25.43
CA VAL A 20 -11.35 5.20 24.73
C VAL A 20 -12.69 5.24 23.98
N LYS A 21 -13.75 5.86 24.54
CA LYS A 21 -15.03 6.02 23.83
C LYS A 21 -14.86 6.88 22.57
N ILE A 22 -14.15 8.01 22.67
CA ILE A 22 -13.86 8.90 21.55
C ILE A 22 -13.07 8.15 20.46
N LEU A 23 -11.99 7.49 20.86
CA LEU A 23 -11.14 6.74 19.94
C LEU A 23 -11.88 5.58 19.26
N ARG A 24 -12.75 4.87 19.98
CA ARG A 24 -13.61 3.83 19.38
C ARG A 24 -14.59 4.41 18.35
N LYS A 25 -15.15 5.60 18.61
CA LYS A 25 -16.03 6.28 17.66
C LYS A 25 -15.27 6.72 16.40
N ALA A 26 -14.06 7.24 16.58
CA ALA A 26 -13.17 7.61 15.47
C ALA A 26 -12.74 6.39 14.64
N ALA A 27 -12.36 5.30 15.30
CA ALA A 27 -12.03 4.03 14.67
C ALA A 27 -13.17 3.48 13.79
N ALA A 28 -14.42 3.55 14.27
CA ALA A 28 -15.58 3.15 13.48
C ALA A 28 -15.74 4.02 12.22
N ALA A 29 -15.53 5.33 12.32
CA ALA A 29 -15.55 6.22 11.16
C ALA A 29 -14.41 5.90 10.15
N VAL A 30 -13.24 5.52 10.64
CA VAL A 30 -12.12 5.07 9.80
C VAL A 30 -12.48 3.80 9.04
N GLU A 31 -13.19 2.85 9.67
CA GLU A 31 -13.62 1.63 9.01
C GLU A 31 -14.55 1.89 7.80
N GLU A 32 -15.42 2.90 7.89
CA GLU A 32 -16.36 3.28 6.82
C GLU A 32 -15.66 3.96 5.63
N VAL A 33 -14.64 4.78 5.90
CA VAL A 33 -14.00 5.62 4.88
C VAL A 33 -12.75 4.95 4.29
N VAL A 34 -12.03 4.15 5.08
CA VAL A 34 -10.71 3.65 4.71
C VAL A 34 -10.78 2.20 4.20
N PRO A 35 -10.32 1.94 2.95
CA PRO A 35 -10.37 0.60 2.38
C PRO A 35 -9.46 -0.37 3.16
N PRO A 36 -9.78 -1.67 3.20
CA PRO A 36 -9.05 -2.66 4.00
C PRO A 36 -7.53 -2.67 3.79
N LYS A 37 -7.08 -2.42 2.55
CA LYS A 37 -5.64 -2.38 2.23
C LYS A 37 -4.91 -1.27 2.99
N ARG A 38 -5.49 -0.07 3.05
CA ARG A 38 -4.87 1.06 3.78
C ARG A 38 -4.96 0.84 5.29
N ARG A 39 -6.00 0.17 5.79
CA ARG A 39 -6.09 -0.25 7.19
C ARG A 39 -4.98 -1.25 7.59
N PHE A 40 -4.63 -2.20 6.72
CA PHE A 40 -3.47 -3.08 6.97
C PHE A 40 -2.13 -2.34 6.98
N GLU A 41 -1.98 -1.28 6.17
CA GLU A 41 -0.79 -0.41 6.22
C GLU A 41 -0.70 0.30 7.57
N LEU A 42 -1.81 0.87 8.08
CA LEU A 42 -1.86 1.46 9.43
C LEU A 42 -1.53 0.45 10.55
N VAL A 43 -1.99 -0.81 10.45
CA VAL A 43 -1.60 -1.87 11.40
C VAL A 43 -0.08 -2.08 11.39
N THR A 44 0.55 -1.97 10.22
CA THR A 44 2.01 -2.12 10.08
C THR A 44 2.75 -0.94 10.70
N GLU A 45 2.27 0.28 10.46
CA GLU A 45 2.81 1.52 11.05
C GLU A 45 2.75 1.45 12.59
N LEU A 46 1.58 1.17 13.16
CA LEU A 46 1.39 1.02 14.61
C LEU A 46 2.24 -0.09 15.22
N ALA A 47 2.44 -1.20 14.51
CA ALA A 47 3.32 -2.27 14.98
C ALA A 47 4.79 -1.82 15.04
N GLY A 48 5.22 -0.92 14.15
CA GLY A 48 6.54 -0.28 14.19
C GLY A 48 6.70 0.68 15.37
N GLU A 49 5.60 1.29 15.82
CA GLU A 49 5.54 2.13 17.02
C GLU A 49 5.45 1.33 18.34
N GLY A 50 5.44 -0.01 18.25
CA GLY A 50 5.38 -0.90 19.42
C GLY A 50 3.96 -1.27 19.87
N VAL A 51 2.92 -0.85 19.14
CA VAL A 51 1.54 -1.22 19.44
C VAL A 51 1.30 -2.70 19.07
N PRO A 52 0.72 -3.52 19.96
CA PRO A 52 0.44 -4.91 19.65
C PRO A 52 -0.50 -5.07 18.45
N VAL A 53 -0.08 -5.82 17.42
CA VAL A 53 -0.85 -6.08 16.19
C VAL A 53 -2.30 -6.49 16.46
N ARG A 54 -2.54 -7.28 17.51
CA ARG A 54 -3.90 -7.71 17.87
C ARG A 54 -4.79 -6.51 18.24
N GLN A 55 -4.26 -5.55 18.99
CA GLN A 55 -4.99 -4.35 19.39
C GLN A 55 -5.23 -3.45 18.18
N SER A 56 -4.22 -3.24 17.33
CA SER A 56 -4.34 -2.44 16.11
C SER A 56 -5.37 -3.02 15.14
N CYS A 57 -5.36 -4.35 14.93
CA CYS A 57 -6.35 -5.03 14.08
C CYS A 57 -7.79 -4.85 14.59
N LEU A 58 -7.99 -5.00 15.92
CA LEU A 58 -9.29 -4.79 16.53
C LEU A 58 -9.77 -3.34 16.40
N ALA A 59 -8.88 -2.38 16.68
CA ALA A 59 -9.19 -0.97 16.58
C ALA A 59 -9.50 -0.54 15.14
N LEU A 60 -8.84 -1.12 14.15
CA LEU A 60 -9.05 -0.78 12.73
C LEU A 60 -10.11 -1.66 12.05
N GLY A 61 -10.82 -2.52 12.77
CA GLY A 61 -11.88 -3.37 12.18
C GLY A 61 -11.37 -4.37 11.14
N VAL A 62 -10.14 -4.88 11.30
CA VAL A 62 -9.55 -5.88 10.38
C VAL A 62 -9.24 -7.20 11.08
N LEU A 63 -9.41 -8.30 10.36
CA LEU A 63 -9.08 -9.63 10.88
C LEU A 63 -7.57 -9.81 10.96
N ARG A 64 -7.08 -10.29 12.11
CA ARG A 64 -5.65 -10.60 12.32
C ARG A 64 -5.14 -11.62 11.30
N SER A 65 -5.91 -12.67 11.00
CA SER A 65 -5.55 -13.66 9.97
C SER A 65 -5.44 -13.01 8.59
N GLY A 66 -6.35 -12.09 8.27
CA GLY A 66 -6.30 -11.28 7.04
C GLY A 66 -5.02 -10.44 6.95
N TYR A 67 -4.64 -9.75 8.03
CA TYR A 67 -3.39 -8.99 8.11
C TYR A 67 -2.16 -9.90 7.94
N SER A 68 -2.09 -10.98 8.72
CA SER A 68 -0.98 -11.94 8.63
C SER A 68 -0.84 -12.52 7.22
N ASN A 69 -1.95 -12.93 6.61
CA ASN A 69 -1.97 -13.47 5.25
C ASN A 69 -1.56 -12.41 4.23
N ALA A 70 -2.05 -11.17 4.34
CA ALA A 70 -1.66 -10.08 3.45
C ALA A 70 -0.16 -9.79 3.53
N ARG A 71 0.42 -9.84 4.74
CA ARG A 71 1.84 -9.60 4.99
C ARG A 71 2.74 -10.74 4.50
N SER A 72 2.31 -11.98 4.66
CA SER A 72 3.10 -13.15 4.24
C SER A 72 2.87 -13.56 2.79
N ARG A 73 1.87 -12.98 2.10
CA ARG A 73 1.50 -13.40 0.75
C ARG A 73 2.68 -13.17 -0.19
N PRO A 74 3.22 -14.24 -0.81
CA PRO A 74 4.26 -14.07 -1.82
C PRO A 74 3.69 -13.28 -3.01
N PRO A 75 4.54 -12.52 -3.73
CA PRO A 75 4.12 -11.83 -4.93
C PRO A 75 3.55 -12.85 -5.94
N SER A 76 2.44 -12.52 -6.57
CA SER A 76 1.85 -13.39 -7.59
C SER A 76 2.77 -13.49 -8.81
N ALA A 77 2.65 -14.58 -9.59
CA ALA A 77 3.40 -14.74 -10.84
C ALA A 77 3.25 -13.53 -11.78
N ARG A 78 2.06 -12.91 -11.81
CA ARG A 78 1.81 -11.67 -12.54
C ARG A 78 2.61 -10.49 -11.99
N ALA A 79 2.67 -10.33 -10.66
CA ALA A 79 3.44 -9.27 -10.03
C ALA A 79 4.93 -9.43 -10.30
N ILE A 80 5.46 -10.65 -10.20
CA ILE A 80 6.84 -10.99 -10.54
C ILE A 80 7.13 -10.66 -12.01
N ARG A 81 6.28 -11.13 -12.94
CA ARG A 81 6.43 -10.83 -14.37
C ARG A 81 6.38 -9.34 -14.65
N HIS A 82 5.50 -8.59 -13.99
CA HIS A 82 5.41 -7.14 -14.16
C HIS A 82 6.64 -6.41 -13.64
N ALA A 83 7.21 -6.83 -12.51
CA ALA A 83 8.44 -6.26 -11.97
C ALA A 83 9.60 -6.47 -12.95
N TRP A 84 9.80 -7.71 -13.39
CA TRP A 84 10.82 -8.04 -14.38
C TRP A 84 10.64 -7.29 -15.71
N LEU A 85 9.42 -7.27 -16.26
CA LEU A 85 9.12 -6.51 -17.50
C LEU A 85 9.39 -5.02 -17.32
N ALA A 86 9.02 -4.46 -16.18
CA ALA A 86 9.21 -3.05 -15.93
C ALA A 86 10.70 -2.70 -15.85
N ASP A 87 11.55 -3.59 -15.32
CA ASP A 87 13.00 -3.37 -15.22
C ASP A 87 13.62 -3.40 -16.62
N LEU A 88 13.24 -4.40 -17.43
CA LEU A 88 13.67 -4.49 -18.82
C LEU A 88 13.22 -3.28 -19.66
N ILE A 89 11.97 -2.82 -19.47
CA ILE A 89 11.47 -1.59 -20.10
C ILE A 89 12.36 -0.38 -19.73
N GLY A 90 12.78 -0.29 -18.47
CA GLY A 90 13.70 0.74 -18.01
C GLY A 90 15.04 0.69 -18.73
N THR A 91 15.62 -0.51 -18.90
CA THR A 91 16.87 -0.74 -19.63
C THR A 91 16.75 -0.33 -21.09
N VAL A 92 15.70 -0.78 -21.79
CA VAL A 92 15.44 -0.43 -23.20
C VAL A 92 15.24 1.08 -23.37
N HIS A 93 14.48 1.69 -22.46
CA HIS A 93 14.25 3.14 -22.49
C HIS A 93 15.55 3.93 -22.26
N GLN A 94 16.45 3.46 -21.38
CA GLN A 94 17.76 4.10 -21.19
C GLN A 94 18.68 3.88 -22.38
N ALA A 95 18.73 2.67 -22.95
CA ALA A 95 19.53 2.35 -24.13
C ALA A 95 19.15 3.21 -25.35
N SER A 96 17.87 3.50 -25.52
CA SER A 96 17.34 4.41 -26.55
C SER A 96 17.51 5.91 -26.20
N ARG A 97 18.36 6.25 -25.22
CA ARG A 97 18.58 7.62 -24.73
C ARG A 97 17.28 8.33 -24.35
N ARG A 98 16.35 7.59 -23.74
CA ARG A 98 15.02 8.06 -23.32
C ARG A 98 14.12 8.56 -24.46
N THR A 99 14.47 8.22 -25.70
CA THR A 99 13.69 8.66 -26.87
C THR A 99 12.45 7.80 -27.08
N TYR A 100 12.52 6.52 -26.73
CA TYR A 100 11.44 5.58 -27.02
C TYR A 100 10.27 5.72 -26.05
N GLY A 101 9.09 5.96 -26.61
CA GLY A 101 7.81 5.83 -25.92
C GLY A 101 7.26 4.41 -25.99
N SER A 102 6.09 4.18 -25.38
CA SER A 102 5.50 2.84 -25.27
C SER A 102 5.36 2.07 -26.58
N PRO A 103 5.08 2.66 -27.76
CA PRO A 103 5.00 1.90 -28.99
C PRO A 103 6.36 1.36 -29.44
N ARG A 104 7.43 2.16 -29.30
CA ARG A 104 8.79 1.76 -29.73
C ARG A 104 9.42 0.77 -28.76
N VAL A 105 9.22 0.97 -27.45
CA VAL A 105 9.62 0.00 -26.44
C VAL A 105 8.90 -1.33 -26.65
N HIS A 106 7.59 -1.31 -26.96
CA HIS A 106 6.85 -2.54 -27.27
C HIS A 106 7.44 -3.28 -28.48
N ALA A 107 7.74 -2.56 -29.56
CA ALA A 107 8.36 -3.14 -30.74
C ALA A 107 9.71 -3.79 -30.42
N GLU A 108 10.56 -3.13 -29.64
CA GLU A 108 11.87 -3.66 -29.25
C GLU A 108 11.77 -4.90 -28.35
N LEU A 109 10.85 -4.90 -27.39
CA LEU A 109 10.59 -6.07 -26.55
C LEU A 109 10.14 -7.29 -27.37
N VAL A 110 9.31 -7.09 -28.39
CA VAL A 110 8.81 -8.18 -29.23
C VAL A 110 9.85 -8.64 -30.25
N GLN A 111 10.53 -7.71 -30.91
CA GLN A 111 11.42 -8.03 -32.04
C GLN A 111 12.83 -8.39 -31.59
N ALA A 112 13.43 -7.60 -30.70
CA ALA A 112 14.82 -7.82 -30.26
C ALA A 112 14.90 -8.80 -29.09
N HIS A 113 13.96 -8.72 -28.15
CA HIS A 113 13.96 -9.58 -26.95
C HIS A 113 13.04 -10.80 -27.05
N GLN A 114 12.24 -10.93 -28.12
CA GLN A 114 11.32 -12.05 -28.34
C GLN A 114 10.29 -12.25 -27.20
N ILE A 115 9.88 -11.17 -26.53
CA ILE A 115 8.96 -11.22 -25.40
C ILE A 115 7.54 -10.90 -25.84
N THR A 116 6.63 -11.84 -25.60
CA THR A 116 5.19 -11.60 -25.77
C THR A 116 4.64 -10.72 -24.64
N VAL A 117 4.30 -9.47 -24.98
CA VAL A 117 3.66 -8.51 -24.09
C VAL A 117 2.65 -7.64 -24.85
N GLY A 118 1.53 -7.31 -24.22
CA GLY A 118 0.53 -6.41 -24.79
C GLY A 118 0.96 -4.95 -24.73
N ARG A 119 0.61 -4.15 -25.75
CA ARG A 119 0.92 -2.70 -25.84
C ARG A 119 0.46 -1.93 -24.59
N ASN A 120 -0.75 -2.21 -24.10
CA ASN A 120 -1.31 -1.55 -22.91
C ASN A 120 -0.52 -1.89 -21.64
N THR A 121 0.04 -3.10 -21.53
CA THR A 121 0.89 -3.47 -20.40
C THR A 121 2.17 -2.65 -20.42
N VAL A 122 2.82 -2.50 -21.58
CA VAL A 122 4.02 -1.67 -21.71
C VAL A 122 3.72 -0.21 -21.35
N ALA A 123 2.65 0.36 -21.91
CA ALA A 123 2.24 1.74 -21.62
C ALA A 123 1.93 1.96 -20.13
N MET A 124 1.23 1.02 -19.50
CA MET A 124 0.91 1.06 -18.07
C MET A 124 2.18 0.96 -17.19
N LEU A 125 3.10 0.06 -17.51
CA LEU A 125 4.37 -0.09 -16.77
C LEU A 125 5.28 1.12 -16.94
N MET A 126 5.37 1.69 -18.15
CA MET A 126 6.09 2.95 -18.39
C MET A 126 5.50 4.09 -17.56
N ARG A 127 4.17 4.27 -17.57
CA ARG A 127 3.49 5.31 -16.79
C ARG A 127 3.75 5.16 -15.30
N ARG A 128 3.67 3.95 -14.75
CA ARG A 128 3.94 3.66 -13.34
C ARG A 128 5.37 4.02 -12.92
N ARG A 129 6.31 4.01 -13.86
CA ARG A 129 7.71 4.39 -13.65
C ARG A 129 8.04 5.83 -14.07
N GLY A 130 7.05 6.62 -14.49
CA GLY A 130 7.28 7.99 -14.97
C GLY A 130 8.09 8.05 -16.25
N LEU A 131 8.12 6.97 -17.05
CA LEU A 131 8.85 6.92 -18.32
C LEU A 131 7.96 7.39 -19.46
N SER A 132 8.52 8.26 -20.30
CA SER A 132 7.88 8.77 -21.51
C SER A 132 8.91 8.93 -22.61
N GLY A 133 8.53 8.63 -23.85
CA GLY A 133 9.37 8.95 -25.01
C GLY A 133 9.31 10.43 -25.35
N LEU A 134 10.11 10.84 -26.34
CA LEU A 134 10.00 12.18 -26.89
C LEU A 134 8.60 12.41 -27.48
N PRO A 135 8.03 13.62 -27.29
CA PRO A 135 6.75 13.96 -27.91
C PRO A 135 6.89 13.85 -29.44
N LEU A 136 5.90 13.22 -30.08
CA LEU A 136 5.79 13.38 -31.53
C LEU A 136 5.49 14.85 -31.81
N ARG A 137 6.30 15.46 -32.68
CA ARG A 137 6.11 16.82 -33.16
C ARG A 137 4.68 16.93 -33.70
N ARG A 138 3.88 17.83 -33.13
CA ARG A 138 2.57 18.23 -33.66
C ARG A 138 2.75 19.22 -34.78
#